data_AF-A0A3Q8VAR7-F1
#
_entry.id   AF-A0A3Q8VAR7-F1
#
_cell.length_a   1.000
_cell.length_b   1.000
_cell.length_c   1.000
_cell.angle_alpha   90.00
_cell.angle_beta   90.00
_cell.angle_gamma   90.00
#
_symmetry.space_group_name_H-M   'P 1'
#
loop_
_entity.id
_entity.type
_entity.pdbx_description
1 polymer ?
#
loop_
_entity_poly.entity_id
_entity_poly.type
_entity_poly.pdbx_seq_one_letter_code
_entity_poly.pdbx_strand_id
1 'polypeptide(L)'
;MFVALCSVLTAVLGFFGAILASPLWQESDDRPSAPTEAKVSGKVSDPPSPKVGSTTPFSGTVENVPPGYAVWSVVKDADSGALYPKYGPCALSGVQWDCGQVFPVKSSEEYPEKQSELQAWLVDAAGAAEIMRYVMDAEDDDGKQPSAFKIPESSIPVDSMRVVLSE
;
A
#
# COMPACT_ATOMS: atom_id res chain seq x y z
N MET A 1 18.63 60.56 -16.91
CA MET A 1 17.81 59.51 -16.28
C MET A 1 17.28 60.09 -14.97
N PHE A 2 15.97 59.99 -14.75
CA PHE A 2 15.15 60.83 -13.87
C PHE A 2 15.55 60.83 -12.37
N VAL A 3 15.31 61.99 -11.73
CA VAL A 3 15.39 62.30 -10.29
C VAL A 3 13.98 62.23 -9.67
N ALA A 4 13.91 62.10 -8.33
CA ALA A 4 12.78 62.25 -7.38
C ALA A 4 12.17 60.91 -6.91
N LEU A 5 12.19 60.48 -5.63
CA LEU A 5 12.09 61.12 -4.31
C LEU A 5 10.71 61.73 -4.06
N CYS A 6 9.84 61.02 -3.32
CA CYS A 6 8.82 61.58 -2.43
C CYS A 6 8.14 60.49 -1.59
N SER A 7 8.44 60.47 -0.30
CA SER A 7 7.59 59.92 0.76
C SER A 7 6.39 60.85 0.97
N VAL A 8 5.17 60.33 1.09
CA VAL A 8 4.08 61.05 1.77
C VAL A 8 3.27 60.09 2.65
N LEU A 9 3.27 60.47 3.92
CA LEU A 9 2.54 60.02 5.09
C LEU A 9 1.13 60.65 5.08
N THR A 10 0.03 59.93 5.33
CA THR A 10 -1.07 60.46 6.19
C THR A 10 -2.04 59.36 6.68
N ALA A 11 -2.31 59.42 7.98
CA ALA A 11 -3.30 58.66 8.73
C ALA A 11 -4.75 59.11 8.46
N VAL A 12 -5.72 58.22 8.71
CA VAL A 12 -7.10 58.63 9.03
C VAL A 12 -7.55 57.92 10.31
N LEU A 13 -7.92 58.76 11.27
CA LEU A 13 -8.47 58.45 12.59
C LEU A 13 -9.95 58.09 12.50
N GLY A 14 -10.37 57.13 13.33
CA GLY A 14 -11.56 57.15 14.20
C GLY A 14 -12.95 57.44 13.61
N PHE A 15 -13.86 56.47 13.77
CA PHE A 15 -15.29 56.77 13.96
C PHE A 15 -15.88 55.90 15.07
N PHE A 16 -16.39 56.55 16.10
CA PHE A 16 -17.29 55.99 17.10
C PHE A 16 -18.63 55.63 16.41
N GLY A 17 -19.16 54.45 16.71
CA GLY A 17 -20.50 54.04 16.26
C GLY A 17 -20.92 52.75 16.94
N ALA A 18 -21.45 52.87 18.16
CA ALA A 18 -22.21 51.78 18.77
C ALA A 18 -23.52 51.61 18.01
N ILE A 19 -23.66 50.50 17.27
CA ILE A 19 -24.94 49.99 16.80
C ILE A 19 -25.09 48.59 17.37
N LEU A 20 -25.98 48.48 18.36
CA LEU A 20 -26.55 47.22 18.81
C LEU A 20 -27.40 46.65 17.67
N ALA A 21 -26.95 45.57 17.05
CA ALA A 21 -27.77 44.67 16.28
C ALA A 21 -27.10 43.30 16.30
N SER A 22 -27.56 42.42 17.19
CA SER A 22 -27.32 40.99 17.06
C SER A 22 -28.10 40.48 15.86
N PRO A 23 -27.44 39.81 14.91
CA PRO A 23 -27.98 38.52 14.48
C PRO A 23 -26.88 37.47 14.42
N LEU A 24 -27.21 36.28 14.93
CA LEU A 24 -26.60 34.99 14.62
C LEU A 24 -25.10 35.02 14.28
N TRP A 25 -24.26 34.95 15.31
CA TRP A 25 -22.99 34.26 15.13
C TRP A 25 -23.32 32.78 15.01
N GLN A 26 -23.45 32.34 13.77
CA GLN A 26 -23.28 30.96 13.39
C GLN A 26 -21.90 30.56 13.90
N GLU A 27 -21.88 29.73 14.93
CA GLU A 27 -20.68 29.05 15.39
C GLU A 27 -20.18 28.24 14.21
N SER A 28 -19.29 28.84 13.41
CA SER A 28 -18.45 28.11 12.49
C SER A 28 -17.61 27.21 13.38
N ASP A 29 -18.12 25.99 13.58
CA ASP A 29 -17.39 24.85 14.12
C ASP A 29 -16.28 24.52 13.10
N ASP A 30 -15.30 25.43 12.98
CA ASP A 30 -14.03 25.24 12.30
C ASP A 30 -13.17 24.42 13.27
N ARG A 31 -13.67 23.24 13.65
CA ARG A 31 -12.78 22.16 14.01
C ARG A 31 -11.98 21.88 12.76
N PRO A 32 -10.64 21.91 12.81
CA PRO A 32 -9.86 21.18 11.84
C PRO A 32 -10.42 19.77 11.86
N SER A 33 -11.07 19.34 10.77
CA SER A 33 -11.35 17.94 10.58
C SER A 33 -10.00 17.28 10.73
N ALA A 34 -9.81 16.57 11.85
CA ALA A 34 -8.61 15.80 12.10
C ALA A 34 -8.31 15.03 10.81
N PRO A 35 -7.04 14.98 10.36
CA PRO A 35 -6.72 14.22 9.16
C PRO A 35 -7.23 12.81 9.43
N THR A 36 -8.30 12.41 8.74
CA THR A 36 -8.83 11.06 8.82
C THR A 36 -7.64 10.21 8.42
N GLU A 37 -7.05 9.52 9.39
CA GLU A 37 -5.94 8.61 9.18
C GLU A 37 -6.48 7.56 8.22
N ALA A 38 -6.24 7.79 6.94
CA ALA A 38 -6.95 7.09 5.88
C ALA A 38 -6.41 5.68 5.88
N LYS A 39 -7.16 4.77 6.52
CA LYS A 39 -6.79 3.36 6.61
C LYS A 39 -6.59 2.85 5.19
N VAL A 40 -5.40 2.32 4.90
CA VAL A 40 -5.13 1.62 3.65
C VAL A 40 -6.19 0.53 3.51
N SER A 41 -6.91 0.56 2.40
CA SER A 41 -7.91 -0.45 2.05
C SER A 41 -7.45 -1.11 0.76
N GLY A 42 -7.64 -2.41 0.66
CA GLY A 42 -7.51 -3.10 -0.61
C GLY A 42 -8.41 -4.31 -0.68
N LYS A 43 -8.56 -4.80 -1.91
CA LYS A 43 -9.39 -5.97 -2.21
C LYS A 43 -8.71 -6.78 -3.29
N VAL A 44 -8.46 -8.06 -3.03
CA VAL A 44 -8.03 -9.02 -4.06
C VAL A 44 -9.21 -9.34 -4.97
N SER A 45 -8.96 -9.40 -6.28
CA SER A 45 -9.92 -9.89 -7.26
C SER A 45 -9.95 -11.42 -7.22
N ASP A 46 -11.14 -12.02 -7.14
CA ASP A 46 -11.28 -13.48 -7.16
C ASP A 46 -10.69 -14.05 -8.45
N PRO A 47 -9.65 -14.90 -8.39
CA PRO A 47 -9.07 -15.51 -9.57
C PRO A 47 -10.04 -16.57 -10.12
N PRO A 48 -9.99 -16.86 -11.43
CA PRO A 48 -10.62 -18.05 -11.96
C PRO A 48 -10.06 -19.29 -11.22
N SER A 49 -10.93 -20.28 -10.95
CA SER A 49 -10.67 -21.47 -10.14
C SER A 49 -9.21 -21.96 -10.25
N PRO A 50 -8.40 -21.80 -9.19
CA PRO A 50 -6.98 -22.14 -9.19
C PRO A 50 -6.79 -23.65 -9.45
N LYS A 51 -6.00 -23.98 -10.48
CA LYS A 51 -5.67 -25.38 -10.81
C LYS A 51 -4.32 -25.78 -10.23
N VAL A 52 -4.24 -27.03 -9.76
CA VAL A 52 -2.99 -27.69 -9.36
C VAL A 52 -1.91 -27.47 -10.43
N GLY A 53 -0.70 -27.08 -10.00
CA GLY A 53 0.44 -26.85 -10.89
C GLY A 53 0.34 -25.65 -11.85
N SER A 54 -0.66 -24.78 -11.68
CA SER A 54 -0.87 -23.58 -12.52
C SER A 54 -0.57 -22.29 -11.77
N THR A 55 -0.23 -21.24 -12.51
CA THR A 55 -0.17 -19.89 -11.94
C THR A 55 -1.57 -19.32 -11.72
N THR A 56 -1.72 -18.50 -10.68
CA THR A 56 -2.97 -17.81 -10.35
C THR A 56 -2.77 -16.31 -10.57
N PRO A 57 -3.70 -15.61 -11.26
CA PRO A 57 -3.64 -14.16 -11.34
C PRO A 57 -3.84 -13.55 -9.94
N PHE A 58 -3.02 -12.58 -9.58
CA PHE A 58 -3.13 -11.88 -8.29
C PHE A 58 -3.14 -10.38 -8.53
N SER A 59 -4.34 -9.80 -8.43
CA SER A 59 -4.59 -8.39 -8.70
C SER A 59 -5.70 -7.88 -7.80
N GLY A 60 -5.87 -6.57 -7.72
CA GLY A 60 -6.85 -5.98 -6.84
C GLY A 60 -6.89 -4.47 -6.91
N THR A 61 -7.57 -3.88 -5.94
CA THR A 61 -7.59 -2.43 -5.74
C THR A 61 -6.91 -2.04 -4.44
N VAL A 62 -6.35 -0.84 -4.38
CA VAL A 62 -5.77 -0.23 -3.19
C VAL A 62 -6.07 1.27 -3.17
N GLU A 63 -6.41 1.80 -2.00
CA GLU A 63 -6.62 3.23 -1.77
C GLU A 63 -5.73 3.73 -0.62
N ASN A 64 -5.48 5.04 -0.60
CA ASN A 64 -4.69 5.71 0.45
C ASN A 64 -3.25 5.18 0.60
N VAL A 65 -2.60 4.81 -0.51
CA VAL A 65 -1.21 4.36 -0.53
C VAL A 65 -0.28 5.48 -0.06
N PRO A 66 0.52 5.30 1.01
CA PRO A 66 1.44 6.33 1.46
C PRO A 66 2.54 6.59 0.42
N PRO A 67 3.06 7.83 0.29
CA PRO A 67 4.15 8.13 -0.62
C PRO A 67 5.37 7.24 -0.37
N GLY A 68 5.94 6.68 -1.44
CA GLY A 68 7.13 5.82 -1.36
C GLY A 68 6.85 4.35 -1.03
N TYR A 69 5.58 3.96 -0.86
CA TYR A 69 5.18 2.56 -0.74
C TYR A 69 4.80 1.97 -2.11
N ALA A 70 5.09 0.69 -2.29
CA ALA A 70 4.67 -0.10 -3.43
C ALA A 70 3.93 -1.36 -2.98
N VAL A 71 3.04 -1.89 -3.81
CA VAL A 71 2.37 -3.17 -3.54
C VAL A 71 3.34 -4.31 -3.87
N TRP A 72 3.46 -5.27 -2.96
CA TRP A 72 4.24 -6.49 -3.10
C TRP A 72 3.37 -7.71 -2.84
N SER A 73 3.56 -8.75 -3.65
CA SER A 73 2.94 -10.06 -3.42
C SER A 73 3.86 -10.97 -2.63
N VAL A 74 3.30 -11.60 -1.60
CA VAL A 74 3.97 -12.64 -0.81
C VAL A 74 3.07 -13.88 -0.79
N VAL A 75 3.64 -15.03 -1.13
CA VAL A 75 2.94 -16.31 -0.96
C VAL A 75 3.31 -16.86 0.41
N LYS A 76 2.32 -17.24 1.19
CA LYS A 76 2.51 -17.93 2.46
C LYS A 76 2.10 -19.38 2.32
N ASP A 77 3.00 -20.29 2.67
CA ASP A 77 2.70 -21.71 2.82
C ASP A 77 1.82 -21.90 4.06
N ALA A 78 0.64 -22.50 3.91
CA ALA A 78 -0.32 -22.59 5.01
C ALA A 78 0.11 -23.54 6.14
N ASP A 79 0.96 -24.53 5.84
CA ASP A 79 1.36 -25.57 6.78
C ASP A 79 2.57 -25.13 7.62
N SER A 80 3.62 -24.65 6.95
CA SER A 80 4.86 -24.21 7.57
C SER A 80 4.84 -22.75 8.00
N GLY A 81 3.94 -21.94 7.44
CA GLY A 81 3.91 -20.49 7.63
C GLY A 81 5.06 -19.76 6.94
N ALA A 82 5.88 -20.45 6.15
CA ALA A 82 6.98 -19.87 5.42
C ALA A 82 6.49 -18.86 4.36
N LEU A 83 7.27 -17.81 4.14
CA LEU A 83 6.92 -16.69 3.29
C LEU A 83 7.83 -16.62 2.06
N TYR A 84 7.22 -16.43 0.90
CA TYR A 84 7.84 -16.46 -0.41
C TYR A 84 7.47 -15.15 -1.15
N PRO A 85 8.23 -14.06 -0.95
CA PRO A 85 8.00 -12.84 -1.69
C PRO A 85 8.38 -13.01 -3.17
N LYS A 86 7.66 -12.33 -4.07
CA LYS A 86 7.99 -12.28 -5.50
C LYS A 86 9.13 -11.29 -5.77
N TYR A 87 9.93 -11.56 -6.80
CA TYR A 87 10.86 -10.58 -7.35
C TYR A 87 10.11 -9.37 -7.93
N GLY A 88 10.35 -8.19 -7.34
CA GLY A 88 9.80 -6.91 -7.78
C GLY A 88 8.38 -6.59 -7.30
N PRO A 89 8.01 -5.30 -7.28
CA PRO A 89 6.68 -4.85 -6.90
C PRO A 89 5.64 -5.18 -7.97
N CYS A 90 4.37 -5.18 -7.56
CA CYS A 90 3.23 -5.27 -8.46
C CYS A 90 3.05 -3.97 -9.24
N ALA A 91 2.58 -4.07 -10.49
CA ALA A 91 2.28 -2.90 -11.29
C ALA A 91 1.09 -2.15 -10.67
N LEU A 92 1.21 -0.83 -10.53
CA LEU A 92 0.16 0.03 -9.99
C LEU A 92 -0.30 1.03 -11.06
N SER A 93 -1.59 1.05 -11.36
CA SER A 93 -2.23 1.96 -12.29
C SER A 93 -3.46 2.61 -11.63
N GLY A 94 -3.27 3.83 -11.11
CA GLY A 94 -4.27 4.49 -10.27
C GLY A 94 -4.50 3.70 -8.99
N VAL A 95 -5.73 3.25 -8.76
CA VAL A 95 -6.09 2.43 -7.60
C VAL A 95 -5.94 0.92 -7.85
N GLN A 96 -5.63 0.50 -9.08
CA GLN A 96 -5.59 -0.91 -9.44
C GLN A 96 -4.16 -1.42 -9.44
N TRP A 97 -3.92 -2.55 -8.75
CA TRP A 97 -2.64 -3.23 -8.71
C TRP A 97 -2.72 -4.60 -9.37
N ASP A 98 -1.62 -5.01 -10.01
CA ASP A 98 -1.50 -6.29 -10.70
C ASP A 98 -0.11 -6.90 -10.47
N CYS A 99 -0.07 -8.03 -9.76
CA CYS A 99 1.15 -8.80 -9.53
C CYS A 99 1.36 -9.85 -10.63
N GLY A 100 0.50 -9.87 -11.64
CA GLY A 100 0.51 -10.82 -12.75
C GLY A 100 0.19 -12.23 -12.28
N GLN A 101 0.89 -13.20 -12.87
CA GLN A 101 0.79 -14.61 -12.55
C GLN A 101 1.70 -14.95 -11.37
N VAL A 102 1.13 -15.46 -10.27
CA VAL A 102 1.85 -15.91 -9.09
C VAL A 102 1.77 -17.43 -9.00
N PHE A 103 2.88 -18.08 -8.64
CA PHE A 103 2.90 -19.51 -8.35
C PHE A 103 2.55 -19.72 -6.87
N PRO A 104 1.40 -20.34 -6.55
CA PRO A 104 1.18 -20.87 -5.22
C PRO A 104 2.29 -21.87 -4.87
N VAL A 105 2.61 -22.04 -3.58
CA VAL A 105 3.61 -23.03 -3.18
C VAL A 105 3.13 -24.39 -3.69
N LYS A 106 3.98 -25.06 -4.50
CA LYS A 106 3.63 -26.23 -5.29
C LYS A 106 2.74 -27.20 -4.50
N SER A 107 1.54 -27.45 -5.00
CA SER A 107 0.98 -28.79 -5.01
C SER A 107 1.92 -29.67 -5.86
N SER A 108 2.85 -30.40 -5.25
CA SER A 108 3.45 -31.53 -5.97
C SER A 108 2.36 -32.60 -6.18
N GLU A 109 2.51 -33.51 -7.15
CA GLU A 109 1.63 -34.69 -7.23
C GLU A 109 1.60 -35.49 -5.91
N GLU A 110 2.67 -35.38 -5.11
CA GLU A 110 2.80 -35.99 -3.79
C GLU A 110 1.98 -35.26 -2.69
N TYR A 111 1.67 -33.97 -2.87
CA TYR A 111 0.93 -33.15 -1.90
C TYR A 111 -0.14 -32.27 -2.59
N PRO A 112 -1.21 -32.87 -3.13
CA PRO A 112 -2.25 -32.16 -3.87
C PRO A 112 -3.04 -31.16 -3.00
N GLU A 113 -3.03 -31.33 -1.68
CA GLU A 113 -3.84 -30.54 -0.74
C GLU A 113 -3.15 -29.28 -0.19
N LYS A 114 -1.91 -28.96 -0.62
CA LYS A 114 -1.18 -27.82 -0.08
C LYS A 114 -1.93 -26.52 -0.33
N GLN A 115 -2.37 -25.91 0.77
CA GLN A 115 -3.03 -24.60 0.75
C GLN A 115 -1.96 -23.52 0.76
N SER A 116 -2.15 -22.49 -0.07
CA SER A 116 -1.33 -21.28 -0.05
C SER A 116 -2.22 -20.09 0.28
N GLU A 117 -1.65 -19.08 0.91
CA GLU A 117 -2.28 -17.78 1.08
C GLU A 117 -1.49 -16.75 0.29
N LEU A 118 -2.11 -16.14 -0.72
CA LEU A 118 -1.55 -15.01 -1.46
C LEU A 118 -1.84 -13.74 -0.67
N GLN A 119 -0.80 -13.00 -0.32
CA GLN A 119 -0.90 -11.79 0.49
C GLN A 119 -0.38 -10.59 -0.31
N ALA A 120 -1.11 -9.49 -0.24
CA ALA A 120 -0.67 -8.21 -0.76
C ALA A 120 -0.25 -7.30 0.41
N TRP A 121 0.94 -6.71 0.28
CA TRP A 121 1.52 -5.82 1.28
C TRP A 121 1.95 -4.51 0.63
N LEU A 122 1.72 -3.38 1.29
CA LEU A 122 2.42 -2.15 0.95
C LEU A 122 3.75 -2.16 1.67
N VAL A 123 4.84 -2.00 0.93
CA VAL A 123 6.20 -2.01 1.45
C VAL A 123 6.91 -0.73 1.04
N ASP A 124 7.60 -0.09 1.97
CA ASP A 124 8.42 1.09 1.71
C ASP A 124 9.72 0.73 0.96
N ALA A 125 10.54 1.74 0.66
CA ALA A 125 11.80 1.55 -0.05
C ALA A 125 12.83 0.69 0.72
N ALA A 126 12.82 0.73 2.06
CA ALA A 126 13.76 -0.05 2.87
C ALA A 126 13.36 -1.53 2.89
N GLY A 127 12.09 -1.82 3.16
CA GLY A 127 11.55 -3.17 3.09
C GLY A 127 11.61 -3.76 1.69
N ALA A 128 11.44 -2.95 0.64
CA ALA A 128 11.64 -3.38 -0.74
C ALA A 128 13.09 -3.85 -0.99
N ALA A 129 14.08 -3.13 -0.45
CA ALA A 129 15.48 -3.55 -0.55
C ALA A 129 15.75 -4.85 0.20
N GLU A 130 15.11 -5.07 1.36
CA GLU A 130 15.20 -6.33 2.10
C GLU A 130 14.59 -7.51 1.33
N ILE A 131 13.41 -7.32 0.73
CA ILE A 131 12.77 -8.33 -0.13
C ILE A 131 13.68 -8.66 -1.31
N MET A 132 14.18 -7.65 -2.03
CA MET A 132 15.03 -7.85 -3.19
C MET A 132 16.30 -8.60 -2.83
N ARG A 133 16.94 -8.26 -1.71
CA ARG A 133 18.11 -9.00 -1.22
C ARG A 133 17.79 -10.46 -0.95
N TYR A 134 16.69 -10.75 -0.24
CA TYR A 134 16.28 -12.13 0.03
C TYR A 134 16.04 -12.94 -1.26
N VAL A 135 15.34 -12.35 -2.23
CA VAL A 135 15.03 -13.05 -3.49
C VAL A 135 16.30 -13.29 -4.29
N MET A 136 17.20 -12.31 -4.38
CA MET A 136 18.50 -12.47 -5.05
C MET A 136 19.37 -13.53 -4.36
N ASP A 137 19.46 -13.50 -3.03
CA ASP A 137 20.21 -14.49 -2.24
C ASP A 137 19.64 -15.92 -2.48
N ALA A 138 18.32 -16.05 -2.68
CA ALA A 138 17.68 -17.33 -3.01
C ALA A 138 17.95 -17.81 -4.44
N GLU A 139 18.02 -16.90 -5.40
CA GLU A 139 18.41 -17.21 -6.78
C GLU A 139 19.87 -17.67 -6.87
N ASP A 140 20.76 -17.05 -6.09
CA ASP A 140 22.20 -17.38 -6.04
C ASP A 140 22.50 -18.74 -5.36
N ASP A 141 21.64 -19.25 -4.47
CA ASP A 141 21.81 -20.56 -3.80
C ASP A 141 21.03 -21.71 -4.49
N ASP A 142 20.95 -21.70 -5.83
CA ASP A 142 20.24 -22.68 -6.65
C ASP A 142 18.74 -22.83 -6.27
N GLY A 143 18.11 -21.76 -5.82
CA GLY A 143 16.72 -21.77 -5.33
C GLY A 143 16.56 -22.29 -3.90
N LYS A 144 17.65 -22.57 -3.17
CA LYS A 144 17.58 -22.81 -1.73
C LYS A 144 17.31 -21.49 -1.05
N GLN A 145 16.19 -21.44 -0.34
CA GLN A 145 15.76 -20.20 0.31
C GLN A 145 16.63 -19.89 1.53
N PRO A 146 17.22 -18.68 1.61
CA PRO A 146 18.16 -18.31 2.66
C PRO A 146 17.40 -17.94 3.93
N SER A 147 17.30 -18.88 4.89
CA SER A 147 16.54 -18.73 6.13
C SER A 147 15.05 -18.35 5.92
N ALA A 148 14.22 -18.38 6.96
CA ALA A 148 12.81 -18.02 6.81
C ALA A 148 12.66 -16.49 6.62
N PHE A 149 12.17 -16.07 5.45
CA PHE A 149 11.82 -14.67 5.20
C PHE A 149 10.79 -14.15 6.21
N LYS A 150 10.90 -12.87 6.56
CA LYS A 150 9.94 -12.14 7.38
C LYS A 150 9.49 -10.90 6.63
N ILE A 151 8.20 -10.57 6.72
CA ILE A 151 7.69 -9.30 6.21
C ILE A 151 8.44 -8.15 6.92
N PRO A 152 8.96 -7.15 6.19
CA PRO A 152 9.59 -5.97 6.80
C PRO A 152 8.64 -5.26 7.76
N GLU A 153 9.13 -4.81 8.92
CA GLU A 153 8.29 -4.28 10.01
C GLU A 153 7.46 -3.05 9.62
N SER A 154 7.93 -2.25 8.67
CA SER A 154 7.23 -1.08 8.15
C SER A 154 6.13 -1.39 7.14
N SER A 155 5.94 -2.66 6.79
CA SER A 155 4.95 -3.08 5.78
C SER A 155 3.53 -2.99 6.33
N ILE A 156 2.60 -2.59 5.46
CA ILE A 156 1.18 -2.45 5.79
C ILE A 156 0.40 -3.56 5.06
N PRO A 157 -0.38 -4.40 5.76
CA PRO A 157 -1.18 -5.42 5.10
C PRO A 157 -2.28 -4.75 4.25
N VAL A 158 -2.43 -5.19 3.00
CA VAL A 158 -3.48 -4.72 2.10
C VAL A 158 -4.67 -5.66 2.17
N ASP A 159 -4.45 -6.92 1.78
CA ASP A 159 -5.47 -7.97 1.76
C ASP A 159 -4.79 -9.34 1.59
N SER A 160 -5.53 -10.43 1.83
CA SER A 160 -5.07 -11.79 1.57
C SER A 160 -6.15 -12.67 0.98
N MET A 161 -5.73 -13.64 0.20
CA MET A 161 -6.60 -14.60 -0.46
C MET A 161 -6.07 -16.00 -0.27
N ARG A 162 -6.90 -16.86 0.31
CA ARG A 162 -6.61 -18.29 0.38
C ARG A 162 -6.80 -18.91 -1.00
N VAL A 163 -5.78 -19.58 -1.47
CA VAL A 163 -5.80 -20.36 -2.71
C VAL A 163 -5.86 -21.84 -2.33
N VAL A 164 -7.02 -22.43 -2.58
CA VAL A 164 -7.20 -23.89 -2.54
C VAL A 164 -7.18 -24.36 -3.99
N LEU A 165 -6.18 -25.16 -4.33
CA LEU A 165 -6.04 -25.71 -5.67
C LEU A 165 -7.05 -26.85 -5.82
N SER A 166 -7.95 -26.75 -6.79
CA SER A 166 -8.84 -27.86 -7.17
C SER A 166 -8.18 -28.68 -8.28
N GLU A 167 -8.39 -30.00 -8.25
CA GLU A 167 -7.93 -30.95 -9.29
C GLU A 167 -8.47 -30.62 -10.69
#